data_AF-A0A1D2X8N7-F1
#
_entry.id   AF-A0A1D2X8N7-F1
#
_cell.length_a   1.000
_cell.length_b   1.000
_cell.length_c   1.000
_cell.angle_alpha   90.00
_cell.angle_beta   90.00
_cell.angle_gamma   90.00
#
_symmetry.space_group_name_H-M   'P 1'
#
loop_
_entity.id
_entity.type
_entity.pdbx_description
1 polymer ?
#
loop_
_entity_poly.entity_id
_entity_poly.type
_entity_poly.pdbx_seq_one_letter_code
_entity_poly.pdbx_strand_id
1 'polypeptide(L)'
;MAKITEVLQTTSFKKAVKKLNPNQKSDLDSAVREVIKDPEIGERKKGDLAFLRVHKFKMLKQLTLLGYSYEDGSITLELIALGSHENFYRDVRRTF
;
A
#
# COMPACT_ATOMS: atom_id res chain seq x y z
N MET A 1 14.47 11.38 -10.33
CA MET A 1 13.15 10.74 -10.54
C MET A 1 13.34 9.24 -10.36
N ALA A 2 12.73 8.65 -9.34
CA ALA A 2 12.75 7.20 -9.17
C ALA A 2 12.09 6.56 -10.41
N LYS A 3 12.83 5.73 -11.13
CA LYS A 3 12.34 5.12 -12.37
C LYS A 3 11.72 3.78 -11.99
N ILE A 4 10.40 3.75 -11.88
CA ILE A 4 9.69 2.53 -11.53
C ILE A 4 9.60 1.65 -12.77
N THR A 5 10.24 0.49 -12.70
CA THR A 5 10.31 -0.47 -13.80
C THR A 5 9.21 -1.51 -13.71
N GLU A 6 8.76 -1.84 -12.51
CA GLU A 6 7.76 -2.88 -12.31
C GLU A 6 6.85 -2.58 -11.10
N VAL A 7 5.57 -2.91 -11.25
CA VAL A 7 4.56 -2.82 -10.20
C VAL A 7 4.01 -4.21 -9.93
N LEU A 8 4.42 -4.82 -8.83
CA LEU A 8 3.96 -6.14 -8.41
C LEU A 8 2.77 -6.00 -7.47
N GLN A 9 1.79 -6.89 -7.60
CA GLN A 9 0.61 -6.94 -6.74
C GLN A 9 0.51 -8.31 -6.07
N THR A 10 0.34 -8.33 -4.75
CA THR A 10 0.17 -9.58 -4.03
C THR A 10 -1.23 -10.18 -4.24
N THR A 11 -1.36 -11.49 -4.01
CA THR A 11 -2.66 -12.17 -4.13
C THR A 11 -3.68 -11.61 -3.14
N SER A 12 -3.24 -11.18 -1.95
CA SER A 12 -4.06 -10.49 -0.95
C SER A 12 -4.54 -9.13 -1.48
N PHE A 13 -3.66 -8.33 -2.09
CA PHE A 13 -4.03 -7.08 -2.77
C PHE A 13 -5.13 -7.32 -3.81
N LYS A 14 -4.92 -8.26 -4.74
CA LYS A 14 -5.89 -8.56 -5.80
C LYS A 14 -7.24 -9.00 -5.25
N LYS A 15 -7.26 -9.81 -4.19
CA LYS A 15 -8.50 -10.23 -3.51
C LYS A 15 -9.21 -9.07 -2.83
N ALA A 16 -8.48 -8.15 -2.21
CA ALA A 16 -9.05 -6.97 -1.56
C ALA A 16 -9.64 -6.01 -2.59
N VAL A 17 -8.90 -5.68 -3.66
CA VAL A 17 -9.39 -4.82 -4.76
C VAL A 17 -10.63 -5.41 -5.43
N LYS A 18 -10.70 -6.74 -5.56
CA LYS A 18 -11.90 -7.41 -6.09
C LYS A 18 -13.15 -7.15 -5.25
N LYS A 19 -13.02 -6.97 -3.93
CA LYS A 19 -14.13 -6.68 -3.00
C LYS A 19 -14.50 -5.19 -2.93
N LEU A 20 -13.67 -4.30 -3.50
CA LEU A 20 -13.91 -2.87 -3.48
C LEU A 20 -14.97 -2.46 -4.52
N ASN A 21 -15.81 -1.50 -4.12
CA ASN A 21 -16.75 -0.83 -5.00
C ASN A 21 -16.02 0.07 -6.02
N PRO A 22 -16.67 0.46 -7.14
CA PRO A 22 -16.05 1.30 -8.17
C PRO A 22 -15.46 2.60 -7.62
N ASN A 23 -16.17 3.25 -6.69
CA ASN A 23 -15.73 4.50 -6.07
C ASN A 23 -14.44 4.30 -5.23
N GLN A 24 -14.38 3.20 -4.50
CA GLN A 24 -13.19 2.84 -3.70
C GLN A 24 -11.99 2.51 -4.59
N LYS A 25 -12.23 1.86 -5.74
CA LYS A 25 -11.17 1.59 -6.71
C LYS A 25 -10.58 2.87 -7.28
N SER A 26 -11.40 3.90 -7.49
CA SER A 26 -10.92 5.22 -7.96
C SER A 26 -10.04 5.91 -6.91
N ASP A 27 -10.43 5.86 -5.64
CA ASP A 27 -9.60 6.38 -4.52
C ASP A 27 -8.27 5.61 -4.43
N LEU A 28 -8.31 4.27 -4.54
CA LEU A 28 -7.12 3.42 -4.51
C LEU A 28 -6.19 3.69 -5.70
N ASP A 29 -6.75 3.84 -6.91
CA ASP A 29 -5.97 4.13 -8.12
C ASP A 29 -5.22 5.45 -7.99
N SER A 30 -5.86 6.47 -7.41
CA SER A 30 -5.21 7.75 -7.12
C SER A 30 -4.04 7.57 -6.14
N ALA A 31 -4.26 6.87 -5.02
CA ALA A 31 -3.21 6.62 -4.04
C ALA A 31 -2.03 5.80 -4.63
N VAL A 32 -2.31 4.81 -5.48
CA VAL A 32 -1.28 4.05 -6.19
C VAL A 32 -0.49 4.94 -7.15
N ARG A 33 -1.15 5.83 -7.89
CA ARG A 33 -0.46 6.80 -8.75
C ARG A 33 0.42 7.77 -7.97
N GLU A 34 0.00 8.18 -6.78
CA GLU A 34 0.82 9.03 -5.90
C GLU A 34 2.09 8.29 -5.46
N VAL A 35 1.96 7.04 -5.02
CA VAL A 35 3.11 6.19 -4.65
C VAL A 35 4.02 5.88 -5.84
N ILE A 36 3.47 5.71 -7.04
CA ILE A 36 4.27 5.53 -8.26
C ILE A 36 4.96 6.86 -8.63
N LYS A 37 4.30 8.00 -8.48
CA LYS A 37 4.92 9.28 -8.80
C LYS A 37 6.04 9.61 -7.83
N ASP A 38 5.82 9.31 -6.55
CA ASP A 38 6.76 9.52 -5.47
C ASP A 38 6.69 8.32 -4.49
N PRO A 39 7.59 7.33 -4.63
CA PRO A 39 7.62 6.18 -3.72
C PRO A 39 8.08 6.57 -2.31
N GLU A 40 8.47 7.81 -2.09
CA GLU A 40 8.96 8.29 -0.81
C GLU A 40 7.87 8.89 0.09
N ILE A 41 6.66 9.16 -0.45
CA ILE A 41 5.52 9.71 0.32
C ILE A 41 5.08 8.82 1.49
N GLY A 42 5.31 7.52 1.40
CA GLY A 42 4.95 6.56 2.42
C GLY A 42 5.93 6.58 3.58
N GLU A 43 5.40 6.47 4.79
CA GLU A 43 6.21 6.39 6.00
C GLU A 43 6.96 5.06 6.03
N ARG A 44 8.29 5.12 5.93
CA ARG A 44 9.16 3.95 6.06
C ARG A 44 9.13 3.42 7.49
N LYS A 45 8.86 2.13 7.65
CA LYS A 45 8.97 1.48 8.97
C LYS A 45 10.43 1.31 9.37
N LYS A 46 10.66 1.15 10.68
CA LYS A 46 11.99 0.94 11.26
C LYS A 46 12.13 -0.51 11.75
N GLY A 47 13.37 -1.00 11.83
CA GLY A 47 13.67 -2.35 12.26
C GLY A 47 13.47 -3.37 11.15
N ASP A 48 12.94 -4.54 11.49
CA ASP A 48 12.76 -5.68 10.56
C ASP A 48 11.92 -5.34 9.32
N LEU A 49 10.99 -4.38 9.46
CA LEU A 49 10.10 -3.91 8.39
C LEU A 49 10.67 -2.72 7.60
N ALA A 50 11.98 -2.49 7.60
CA ALA A 50 12.59 -1.32 6.94
C ALA A 50 12.40 -1.28 5.42
N PHE A 51 12.08 -2.42 4.80
CA PHE A 51 11.70 -2.52 3.39
C PHE A 51 10.25 -2.06 3.14
N LEU A 52 9.40 -2.04 4.17
CA LEU A 52 7.99 -1.69 4.08
C LEU A 52 7.76 -0.19 4.32
N ARG A 53 7.04 0.43 3.38
CA ARG A 53 6.50 1.79 3.48
C ARG A 53 4.98 1.74 3.59
N VAL A 54 4.42 2.70 4.31
CA VAL A 54 2.98 2.78 4.53
C VAL A 54 2.49 4.15 4.12
N HIS A 55 1.65 4.19 3.09
CA HIS A 55 0.96 5.39 2.66
C HIS A 55 -0.46 5.45 3.24
N LYS A 56 -0.77 6.56 3.92
CA LYS A 56 -2.08 6.83 4.51
C LYS A 56 -2.90 7.67 3.55
N PHE A 57 -4.06 7.16 3.14
CA PHE A 57 -4.98 7.90 2.27
C PHE A 57 -6.43 7.74 2.74
N LYS A 58 -7.31 8.60 2.25
CA LYS A 58 -8.75 8.51 2.54
C LYS A 58 -9.44 7.80 1.37
N MET A 59 -10.16 6.74 1.69
CA MET A 59 -11.04 6.03 0.77
C MET A 59 -12.46 6.13 1.31
N LEU A 60 -13.39 6.71 0.54
CA LEU A 60 -14.77 6.93 1.00
C LEU A 60 -14.90 7.53 2.41
N LYS A 61 -14.07 8.54 2.74
CA LYS A 61 -13.99 9.19 4.07
C LYS A 61 -13.43 8.31 5.20
N GLN A 62 -13.03 7.07 4.92
CA GLN A 62 -12.35 6.20 5.87
C GLN A 62 -10.84 6.22 5.64
N LEU A 63 -10.09 6.34 6.73
CA LEU A 63 -8.63 6.32 6.67
C LEU A 63 -8.16 4.90 6.37
N THR A 64 -7.38 4.77 5.30
CA THR A 64 -6.92 3.49 4.73
C THR A 64 -5.40 3.52 4.62
N LEU A 65 -4.79 2.33 4.75
CA LEU A 65 -3.34 2.16 4.75
C LEU A 65 -2.94 1.28 3.56
N LEU A 66 -2.12 1.85 2.67
CA LEU A 66 -1.48 1.12 1.59
C LEU A 66 -0.05 0.76 2.01
N GLY A 67 0.21 -0.54 2.14
CA GLY A 67 1.56 -1.04 2.27
C GLY A 67 2.22 -1.13 0.89
N TYR A 68 3.50 -0.82 0.81
CA TYR A 68 4.28 -1.12 -0.38
C TYR A 68 5.75 -1.21 0.00
N SER A 69 6.48 -2.06 -0.70
CA SER A 69 7.94 -2.03 -0.67
C SER A 69 8.45 -1.39 -1.95
N TYR A 70 9.53 -0.62 -1.79
CA TYR A 70 10.26 -0.04 -2.91
C TYR A 70 11.70 -0.49 -2.80
N GLU A 71 12.11 -1.39 -3.70
CA GLU A 71 13.45 -1.93 -3.79
C GLU A 71 13.94 -1.84 -5.23
N ASP A 72 15.12 -1.24 -5.43
CA ASP A 72 15.85 -1.22 -6.70
C ASP A 72 15.02 -0.81 -7.95
N GLY A 73 14.09 0.14 -7.81
CA GLY A 73 13.24 0.58 -8.92
C GLY A 73 11.99 -0.27 -9.15
N SER A 74 11.80 -1.36 -8.41
CA SER A 74 10.56 -2.13 -8.40
C SER A 74 9.70 -1.75 -7.20
N ILE A 75 8.42 -1.47 -7.46
CA ILE A 75 7.41 -1.27 -6.41
C ILE A 75 6.60 -2.54 -6.28
N THR A 76 6.63 -3.15 -5.10
CA THR A 76 5.67 -4.20 -4.77
C THR A 76 4.56 -3.58 -3.92
N LEU A 77 3.38 -3.47 -4.52
CA LEU A 77 2.17 -3.02 -3.84
C LEU A 77 1.59 -4.18 -3.03
N GLU A 78 1.56 -4.00 -1.71
CA GLU A 78 0.92 -4.94 -0.80
C GLU A 78 -0.16 -4.24 0.01
N LEU A 79 -1.42 -4.59 -0.24
CA LEU A 79 -2.50 -4.01 0.56
C LEU A 79 -2.57 -4.78 1.88
N ILE A 80 -1.92 -4.23 2.90
CA ILE A 80 -1.83 -4.92 4.19
C ILE A 80 -3.11 -4.78 5.02
N ALA A 81 -3.84 -3.66 4.94
CA ALA A 81 -5.13 -3.58 5.62
C ALA A 81 -6.06 -2.48 5.09
N LEU A 82 -7.32 -2.85 4.86
CA LEU A 82 -8.47 -1.95 4.82
C LEU A 82 -9.07 -1.91 6.23
N GLY A 83 -8.70 -0.94 7.06
CA GLY A 83 -9.27 -0.86 8.41
C GLY A 83 -8.65 0.19 9.34
N SER A 84 -9.27 0.33 10.50
CA SER A 84 -8.82 1.16 11.61
C SER A 84 -7.40 0.76 12.05
N HIS A 85 -6.60 1.75 12.46
CA HIS A 85 -5.18 1.66 12.82
C HIS A 85 -4.75 0.44 13.67
N GLU A 86 -5.67 -0.17 14.43
CA GLU A 86 -5.42 -1.32 15.30
C GLU A 86 -5.11 -2.62 14.56
N ASN A 87 -5.86 -2.95 13.50
CA ASN A 87 -5.66 -4.23 12.78
C ASN A 87 -4.46 -4.21 11.83
N PHE A 88 -3.94 -3.02 11.50
CA PHE A 88 -2.80 -2.86 10.61
C PHE A 88 -1.56 -3.59 11.14
N TYR A 89 -1.14 -3.29 12.37
CA TYR A 89 0.08 -3.89 12.91
C TYR A 89 -0.06 -5.40 13.12
N ARG A 90 -1.28 -5.90 13.36
CA ARG A 90 -1.52 -7.33 13.59
C ARG A 90 -1.37 -8.15 12.31
N ASP A 91 -1.79 -7.62 11.17
CA ASP A 91 -1.68 -8.31 9.88
C ASP A 91 -0.26 -8.18 9.29
N VAL A 92 0.40 -7.03 9.46
CA VAL A 92 1.81 -6.84 9.08
C VAL A 92 2.70 -7.88 9.76
N ARG A 93 2.54 -8.08 11.08
CA ARG A 93 3.38 -9.03 11.86
C ARG A 93 3.10 -10.51 11.60
N ARG A 94 2.04 -10.82 10.84
CA ARG A 94 1.66 -12.20 10.50
C ARG A 94 2.03 -12.54 9.05
N THR A 95 2.13 -11.51 8.20
CA THR A 95 2.48 -11.64 6.79
C THR A 95 4.00 -11.62 6.57
N PHE A 96 4.76 -10.97 7.47
CA PHE A 96 6.22 -10.98 7.54
C PHE A 96 6.69 -11.73 8.78
#